data_AF-A0A2V5MWN6-F1
#
_entry.id   AF-A0A2V5MWN6-F1
#
_cell.length_a   1.000
_cell.length_b   1.000
_cell.length_c   1.000
_cell.angle_alpha   90.00
_cell.angle_beta   90.00
_cell.angle_gamma   90.00
#
_symmetry.space_group_name_H-M   'P 1'
#
loop_
_entity.id
_entity.type
_entity.pdbx_description
1 polymer ?
#
loop_
_entity_poly.entity_id
_entity_poly.type
_entity_poly.pdbx_seq_one_letter_code
_entity_poly.pdbx_strand_id
1 'polypeptide(L)'
;FLGYGYAVTGRRAEALKILQSLDEMEKRRYVSRIYRAYIYAGLGDKDKAFECLEKAYQERSDSLAWFRNEPESKSLQSDPRFAALMRKIGFTEP
;
A
#
# COMPACT_ATOMS: atom_id res chain seq x y z
N PHE A 1 -4.87 7.19 -8.04
CA PHE A 1 -5.44 5.82 -8.18
C PHE A 1 -6.83 5.74 -7.57
N LEU A 2 -7.83 5.13 -8.24
CA LEU A 2 -9.26 5.16 -7.84
C LEU A 2 -9.55 4.54 -6.48
N GLY A 3 -8.93 3.40 -6.14
CA GLY A 3 -9.15 2.73 -4.86
C GLY A 3 -8.73 3.58 -3.65
N TYR A 4 -7.55 4.22 -3.73
CA TYR A 4 -7.10 5.16 -2.72
C TYR A 4 -7.99 6.41 -2.65
N GLY A 5 -8.38 6.96 -3.80
CA GLY A 5 -9.27 8.11 -3.88
C GLY A 5 -10.62 7.86 -3.18
N TYR A 6 -11.22 6.69 -3.37
CA TYR A 6 -12.43 6.30 -2.63
C TYR A 6 -12.16 6.17 -1.14
N ALA A 7 -11.03 5.58 -0.76
CA ALA A 7 -10.67 5.39 0.64
C ALA A 7 -10.57 6.73 1.40
N VAL A 8 -9.80 7.70 0.87
CA VAL A 8 -9.58 8.99 1.55
C VAL A 8 -10.77 9.93 1.52
N THR A 9 -11.72 9.71 0.60
CA THR A 9 -12.98 10.48 0.53
C THR A 9 -14.11 9.84 1.36
N GLY A 10 -13.80 8.83 2.18
CA GLY A 10 -14.78 8.15 3.05
C GLY A 10 -15.71 7.17 2.31
N ARG A 11 -15.49 6.94 1.02
CA ARG A 11 -16.22 5.98 0.18
C ARG A 11 -15.70 4.57 0.41
N ARG A 12 -15.85 4.10 1.65
CA ARG A 12 -15.30 2.82 2.13
C ARG A 12 -15.81 1.63 1.33
N ALA A 13 -17.11 1.59 1.00
CA ALA A 13 -17.69 0.48 0.26
C ALA A 13 -17.06 0.33 -1.14
N GLU A 14 -16.84 1.44 -1.83
CA GLU A 14 -16.20 1.46 -3.15
C GLU A 14 -14.72 1.10 -3.07
N ALA A 15 -14.00 1.58 -2.05
CA ALA A 15 -12.62 1.17 -1.80
C ALA A 15 -12.50 -0.36 -1.57
N LEU A 16 -13.41 -0.94 -0.79
CA LEU A 16 -13.48 -2.39 -0.56
C LEU A 16 -13.82 -3.18 -1.83
N LYS A 17 -14.68 -2.65 -2.72
CA LYS A 17 -14.95 -3.25 -4.04
C LYS A 17 -13.70 -3.27 -4.92
N ILE A 18 -12.86 -2.24 -4.87
CA ILE A 18 -11.58 -2.26 -5.59
C ILE A 18 -10.65 -3.33 -5.03
N LEU A 19 -10.56 -3.48 -3.70
CA LEU A 19 -9.79 -4.58 -3.09
C LEU A 19 -10.25 -5.96 -3.58
N GLN A 20 -11.56 -6.20 -3.57
CA GLN A 20 -12.13 -7.44 -4.10
C GLN A 20 -11.81 -7.64 -5.60
N SER A 21 -11.84 -6.58 -6.39
CA SER A 21 -11.49 -6.64 -7.81
C SER A 21 -10.01 -6.98 -8.02
N LEU A 22 -9.12 -6.47 -7.17
CA LEU A 22 -7.70 -6.85 -7.17
C LEU A 22 -7.52 -8.33 -6.83
N ASP A 23 -8.29 -8.86 -5.87
CA ASP A 23 -8.26 -10.28 -5.50
C ASP A 23 -8.73 -11.18 -6.65
N GLU A 24 -9.78 -10.80 -7.37
CA GLU A 24 -10.22 -11.54 -8.55
C GLU A 24 -9.21 -11.46 -9.71
N MET A 25 -8.51 -10.34 -9.85
CA MET A 25 -7.46 -10.19 -10.85
C MET A 25 -6.23 -11.06 -10.52
N GLU A 26 -5.84 -11.17 -9.26
CA GLU A 26 -4.69 -11.96 -8.80
C GLU A 26 -4.83 -13.46 -9.15
N LYS A 27 -6.07 -13.97 -9.21
CA LYS A 27 -6.35 -15.34 -9.67
C LYS A 27 -5.97 -15.61 -11.13
N ARG A 28 -5.82 -14.57 -11.95
CA ARG A 28 -5.60 -14.69 -13.40
C ARG A 28 -4.26 -14.12 -13.85
N ARG A 29 -3.70 -13.17 -13.10
CA ARG A 29 -2.42 -12.51 -13.41
C ARG A 29 -1.78 -11.98 -12.15
N TYR A 30 -0.47 -11.76 -12.21
CA TYR A 30 0.22 -11.04 -11.14
C TYR A 30 -0.37 -9.63 -10.98
N VAL A 31 -0.62 -9.26 -9.72
CA VAL A 31 -1.05 -7.92 -9.31
C VAL A 31 -0.21 -7.52 -8.12
N SER A 32 0.63 -6.49 -8.28
CA SER A 32 1.50 -6.03 -7.18
C SER A 32 0.69 -5.66 -5.94
N ARG A 33 1.15 -6.12 -4.78
CA ARG A 33 0.50 -5.83 -3.48
C ARG A 33 0.53 -4.37 -3.09
N ILE A 34 1.35 -3.56 -3.76
CA ILE A 34 1.43 -2.12 -3.54
C ILE A 34 0.07 -1.42 -3.72
N TYR A 35 -0.75 -1.88 -4.68
CA TYR A 35 -2.07 -1.30 -4.91
C TYR A 35 -3.00 -1.50 -3.71
N ARG A 36 -2.89 -2.63 -3.01
CA ARG A 36 -3.68 -2.89 -1.79
C ARG A 36 -3.16 -2.05 -0.63
N ALA A 37 -1.84 -1.91 -0.50
CA ALA A 37 -1.24 -1.03 0.50
C ALA A 37 -1.78 0.40 0.40
N TYR A 38 -1.93 0.92 -0.83
CA TYR A 38 -2.47 2.26 -1.06
C TYR A 38 -3.91 2.39 -0.54
N ILE A 39 -4.77 1.42 -0.86
CA ILE A 39 -6.18 1.46 -0.43
C ILE A 39 -6.27 1.35 1.09
N TYR A 40 -5.56 0.41 1.70
CA TYR A 40 -5.59 0.23 3.15
C TYR A 40 -5.02 1.45 3.90
N ALA A 41 -3.95 2.08 3.38
CA ALA A 41 -3.42 3.32 3.92
C ALA A 41 -4.45 4.46 3.87
N GLY A 42 -5.20 4.58 2.77
CA GLY A 42 -6.29 5.55 2.64
C GLY A 42 -7.51 5.23 3.52
N LEU A 43 -7.76 3.95 3.81
CA LEU A 43 -8.83 3.50 4.71
C LEU A 43 -8.47 3.66 6.20
N GLY A 44 -7.22 4.03 6.51
CA GLY A 44 -6.68 4.09 7.86
C GLY A 44 -6.36 2.71 8.48
N ASP A 45 -6.47 1.62 7.70
CA ASP A 45 -6.16 0.26 8.14
C ASP A 45 -4.65 0.01 7.99
N LYS A 46 -3.88 0.60 8.92
CA LYS A 46 -2.41 0.58 8.88
C LYS A 46 -1.84 -0.83 8.93
N ASP A 47 -2.47 -1.73 9.67
CA ASP A 47 -1.97 -3.10 9.82
C ASP A 47 -2.01 -3.85 8.49
N LYS A 48 -3.13 -3.79 7.77
CA LYS A 48 -3.21 -4.40 6.42
C LYS A 48 -2.35 -3.66 5.41
N ALA A 49 -2.19 -2.35 5.55
CA ALA A 49 -1.28 -1.59 4.69
C ALA A 49 0.16 -2.11 4.84
N PHE A 50 0.66 -2.26 6.07
CA PHE A 50 2.00 -2.79 6.33
C PHE A 50 2.16 -4.26 5.92
N GLU A 51 1.14 -5.10 6.12
CA GLU A 51 1.18 -6.48 5.62
C GLU A 51 1.36 -6.51 4.09
N CYS A 52 0.64 -5.65 3.36
CA CYS A 52 0.76 -5.55 1.91
C CYS A 52 2.14 -5.00 1.50
N LEU A 53 2.67 -4.02 2.21
CA LEU A 53 3.99 -3.42 1.94
C LEU A 53 5.13 -4.41 2.18
N GLU A 54 5.09 -5.18 3.26
CA GLU A 54 6.10 -6.21 3.55
C GLU A 54 6.06 -7.34 2.51
N LYS A 55 4.87 -7.75 2.07
CA LYS A 55 4.77 -8.71 0.97
C LYS A 55 5.26 -8.12 -0.36
N ALA A 56 4.97 -6.85 -0.65
CA ALA A 56 5.52 -6.16 -1.84
C ALA A 56 7.06 -6.08 -1.78
N TYR A 57 7.64 -5.93 -0.59
CA TYR A 57 9.08 -6.00 -0.36
C TYR A 57 9.64 -7.39 -0.68
N GLN A 58 9.00 -8.44 -0.16
CA GLN A 58 9.39 -9.84 -0.43
C GLN A 58 9.29 -10.19 -1.93
N GLU A 59 8.29 -9.64 -2.62
CA GLU A 59 8.08 -9.77 -4.06
C GLU A 59 9.10 -8.94 -4.89
N ARG A 60 9.98 -8.18 -4.23
CA ARG A 60 10.92 -7.24 -4.86
C ARG A 60 10.23 -6.28 -5.83
N SER A 61 9.04 -5.82 -5.45
CA SER A 61 8.23 -4.94 -6.29
C SER A 61 8.88 -3.56 -6.46
N ASP A 62 9.24 -3.19 -7.68
CA ASP A 62 9.85 -1.88 -8.01
C ASP A 62 9.00 -0.69 -7.54
N SER A 63 7.67 -0.85 -7.54
CA SER A 63 6.72 0.16 -7.06
C SER A 63 6.92 0.57 -5.60
N LEU A 64 7.55 -0.28 -4.78
CA LEU A 64 7.77 0.00 -3.37
C LEU A 64 8.77 1.14 -3.17
N ALA A 65 9.73 1.31 -4.09
CA ALA A 65 10.68 2.42 -4.06
C ALA A 65 9.98 3.78 -4.25
N TRP A 66 8.92 3.81 -5.06
CA TRP A 66 8.14 5.02 -5.34
C TRP A 66 7.21 5.40 -4.19
N PHE A 67 6.66 4.40 -3.48
CA PHE A 67 5.66 4.61 -2.43
C PHE A 67 6.05 5.67 -1.40
N ARG A 68 7.32 5.75 -1.01
CA ARG A 68 7.83 6.73 -0.04
C ARG A 68 7.45 8.18 -0.39
N ASN A 69 7.44 8.51 -1.67
CA ASN A 69 7.22 9.87 -2.16
C ASN A 69 5.75 10.13 -2.53
N GLU A 70 4.91 9.09 -2.50
CA GLU A 70 3.51 9.19 -2.86
C GLU A 70 2.66 9.73 -1.70
N PRO A 71 1.58 10.49 -1.98
CA PRO A 71 0.64 10.98 -0.98
C PRO A 71 0.10 9.87 -0.05
N GLU A 72 -0.06 8.66 -0.58
CA GLU A 72 -0.51 7.46 0.09
C GLU A 72 0.36 7.07 1.29
N SER A 73 1.66 7.40 1.28
CA SER A 73 2.57 7.08 2.39
C SER A 73 2.39 8.00 3.59
N LYS A 74 1.82 9.20 3.42
CA LYS A 74 1.77 10.23 4.46
C LYS A 74 1.10 9.74 5.74
N SER A 75 0.05 8.91 5.64
CA SER A 75 -0.64 8.37 6.81
C SER A 75 0.17 7.30 7.57
N LEU A 76 1.20 6.74 6.93
CA LEU A 76 2.06 5.69 7.48
C LEU A 76 3.40 6.22 7.99
N GLN A 77 3.86 7.39 7.56
CA GLN A 77 5.18 7.94 7.90
C GLN A 77 5.41 8.10 9.41
N SER A 78 4.35 8.33 10.21
CA SER A 78 4.45 8.43 11.67
C SER A 78 4.53 7.08 12.40
N ASP A 79 4.31 5.96 11.70
CA ASP A 79 4.37 4.62 12.29
C ASP A 79 5.81 4.09 12.20
N PRO A 80 6.40 3.56 13.30
CA PRO A 80 7.79 3.09 13.31
C PRO A 80 8.06 1.96 12.32
N ARG A 81 7.02 1.19 11.92
CA ARG A 81 7.13 0.15 10.89
C ARG A 81 7.51 0.73 9.53
N PHE A 82 7.11 1.97 9.23
CA PHE A 82 7.48 2.65 7.98
C PHE A 82 8.98 2.89 7.90
N ALA A 83 9.58 3.46 8.95
CA ALA A 83 11.03 3.67 9.01
C ALA A 83 11.80 2.34 8.90
N ALA A 84 11.32 1.28 9.55
CA ALA A 84 11.90 -0.05 9.45
C ALA A 84 11.85 -0.62 8.02
N LEU A 85 10.72 -0.47 7.35
CA LEU A 85 10.55 -0.88 5.95
C LEU A 85 11.45 -0.08 5.00
N MET A 86 11.55 1.25 5.17
CA MET A 86 12.42 2.09 4.34
C MET A 86 13.89 1.67 4.45
N ARG A 87 14.37 1.35 5.66
CA ARG A 87 15.73 0.81 5.86
C ARG A 87 15.95 -0.50 5.11
N LYS A 88 14.97 -1.42 5.12
CA LYS A 88 15.04 -2.69 4.38
C LYS A 88 15.16 -2.49 2.86
N ILE A 89 14.56 -1.42 2.34
CA ILE A 89 14.59 -1.06 0.91
C ILE A 89 15.89 -0.33 0.53
N GLY A 90 16.71 0.06 1.52
CA GLY A 90 17.96 0.79 1.29
C GLY A 90 17.83 2.31 1.38
N PHE A 91 16.65 2.82 1.76
CA PHE A 91 16.50 4.22 2.15
C PHE A 91 16.98 4.38 3.60
N THR A 92 18.26 4.69 3.75
CA THR A 92 18.80 5.26 4.99
C THR A 92 18.53 6.76 4.98
N GLU A 93 18.20 7.34 6.13
CA GLU A 93 18.25 8.80 6.28
C GLU A 93 19.70 9.26 5.98
N PRO A 94 19.90 10.47 5.43
CA PRO A 94 21.23 11.06 5.32
C PRO A 94 21.91 11.19 6.69
#